data_AF-A0A2E5VR49-F1
#
_entry.id   AF-A0A2E5VR49-F1
#
_cell.length_a   1.000
_cell.length_b   1.000
_cell.length_c   1.000
_cell.angle_alpha   90.00
_cell.angle_beta   90.00
_cell.angle_gamma   90.00
#
_symmetry.space_group_name_H-M   'P 1'
#
loop_
_entity.id
_entity.type
_entity.pdbx_description
1 polymer ?
#
loop_
_entity_poly.entity_id
_entity_poly.type
_entity_poly.pdbx_seq_one_letter_code
_entity_poly.pdbx_strand_id
1 'polypeptide(L)'
;MRSGFHPARLSRRELVRQALPLAGAWSLTRSFASCEDSATTVHRDLVRAMEQAELSTLFRGSMADQCRTWQRVFHARLRELLGESTPPPRWTIAEESRKEFEKYKRYELLLQSAGAPSLPVYLLVPKGLRGGQTAPAVLCVHGHGPFGHDATSRARPHTSTGGTTITAVSSPSEVTSPPHRA
;
A
#
# COMPACT_ATOMS: atom_id res chain seq x y z
N MET A 1 -65.00 -31.21 -28.53
CA MET A 1 -65.36 -30.61 -27.22
C MET A 1 -64.38 -31.13 -26.18
N ARG A 2 -63.43 -30.30 -25.74
CA ARG A 2 -62.46 -30.60 -24.67
C ARG A 2 -62.51 -29.43 -23.69
N SER A 3 -63.08 -29.62 -22.51
CA SER A 3 -63.07 -28.65 -21.41
C SER A 3 -61.85 -28.93 -20.52
N GLY A 4 -60.93 -27.96 -20.49
CA GLY A 4 -59.75 -27.99 -19.63
C GLY A 4 -60.11 -27.58 -18.20
N PHE A 5 -59.67 -28.38 -17.23
CA PHE A 5 -59.72 -28.07 -15.81
C PHE A 5 -58.45 -27.29 -15.45
N HIS A 6 -58.58 -26.02 -15.03
CA HIS A 6 -57.49 -25.23 -14.47
C HIS A 6 -57.63 -25.18 -12.95
N PRO A 7 -56.65 -25.67 -12.15
CA PRO A 7 -56.65 -25.42 -10.72
C PRO A 7 -56.26 -23.95 -10.45
N ALA A 8 -57.09 -23.27 -9.65
CA ALA A 8 -56.88 -21.89 -9.23
C ALA A 8 -55.59 -21.76 -8.41
N ARG A 9 -54.74 -20.78 -8.78
CA ARG A 9 -53.54 -20.38 -8.04
C ARG A 9 -53.97 -19.53 -6.85
N LEU A 10 -53.79 -20.03 -5.62
CA LEU A 10 -53.92 -19.23 -4.41
C LEU A 10 -52.75 -18.24 -4.29
N SER A 11 -53.04 -17.00 -3.90
CA SER A 11 -52.03 -15.95 -3.84
C SER A 11 -51.24 -16.02 -2.54
N ARG A 12 -49.94 -15.64 -2.58
CA ARG A 12 -49.04 -15.59 -1.43
C ARG A 12 -49.54 -14.75 -0.24
N ARG A 13 -50.58 -13.93 -0.41
CA ARG A 13 -51.12 -13.03 0.62
C ARG A 13 -52.19 -13.68 1.51
N GLU A 14 -52.79 -14.79 1.10
CA GLU A 14 -53.77 -15.52 1.93
C GLU A 14 -53.13 -16.47 2.94
N LEU A 15 -51.87 -16.87 2.72
CA LEU A 15 -51.12 -17.77 3.59
C LEU A 15 -50.61 -17.09 4.89
N VAL A 16 -50.64 -15.75 4.94
CA VAL A 16 -50.12 -14.96 6.07
C VAL A 16 -51.21 -14.63 7.11
N ARG A 17 -52.47 -14.98 6.86
CA ARG A 17 -53.61 -14.56 7.71
C ARG A 17 -54.20 -15.64 8.62
N GLN A 18 -53.62 -16.84 8.70
CA GLN A 18 -54.13 -17.94 9.54
C GLN A 18 -53.07 -18.58 10.44
N ALA A 19 -52.41 -17.78 11.30
CA ALA A 19 -51.69 -18.33 12.45
C ALA A 19 -51.69 -17.32 13.61
N LEU A 20 -52.84 -17.21 14.27
CA LEU A 20 -52.94 -16.72 15.65
C LEU A 20 -53.35 -17.92 16.51
N PRO A 21 -52.63 -18.20 17.59
CA PRO A 21 -53.32 -18.45 18.83
C PRO A 21 -52.86 -17.52 19.96
N LEU A 22 -53.82 -17.36 20.85
CA LEU A 22 -53.83 -16.55 22.06
C LEU A 22 -52.78 -17.00 23.10
N ALA A 23 -52.27 -15.99 23.81
CA ALA A 23 -51.95 -15.98 25.24
C ALA A 23 -51.21 -17.19 25.84
N GLY A 24 -49.89 -17.00 26.00
CA GLY A 24 -49.09 -17.68 27.01
C GLY A 24 -47.94 -16.76 27.39
N ALA A 25 -48.05 -16.08 28.53
CA ALA A 25 -47.03 -15.21 29.07
C ALA A 25 -45.82 -16.05 29.52
N TRP A 26 -44.87 -16.26 28.63
CA TRP A 26 -43.51 -16.60 29.00
C TRP A 26 -42.62 -15.41 28.69
N SER A 27 -42.14 -14.77 29.75
CA SER A 27 -41.04 -13.83 29.71
C SER A 27 -39.81 -14.55 29.18
N LEU A 28 -39.69 -14.63 27.85
CA LEU A 28 -38.40 -14.75 27.21
C LEU A 28 -37.73 -13.40 27.47
N THR A 29 -36.99 -13.31 28.58
CA THR A 29 -35.77 -12.52 28.58
C THR A 29 -34.98 -13.01 27.37
N ARG A 30 -35.17 -12.32 26.23
CA ARG A 30 -34.15 -12.24 25.21
C ARG A 30 -32.94 -11.75 25.98
N SER A 31 -32.08 -12.68 26.36
CA SER A 31 -30.67 -12.38 26.50
C SER A 31 -30.31 -11.81 25.13
N PHE A 32 -30.34 -10.49 25.02
CA PHE A 32 -29.41 -9.78 24.18
C PHE A 32 -28.05 -10.10 24.80
N ALA A 33 -27.59 -11.33 24.60
CA ALA A 33 -26.18 -11.63 24.61
C ALA A 33 -25.66 -10.63 23.60
N SER A 34 -24.98 -9.63 24.13
CA SER A 34 -24.32 -8.61 23.35
C SER A 34 -23.64 -9.35 22.22
N CYS A 35 -24.11 -9.15 21.00
CA CYS A 35 -23.32 -9.50 19.83
C CYS A 35 -22.18 -8.50 19.88
N GLU A 36 -21.20 -8.79 20.73
CA GLU A 36 -19.99 -8.01 20.88
C GLU A 36 -19.30 -8.16 19.53
N ASP A 37 -19.38 -7.08 18.77
CA ASP A 37 -19.03 -7.00 17.36
C ASP A 37 -17.70 -7.72 17.10
N SER A 38 -17.76 -8.87 16.42
CA SER A 38 -16.63 -9.80 16.27
C SER A 38 -15.37 -9.14 15.71
N ALA A 39 -15.53 -8.05 14.95
CA ALA A 39 -14.42 -7.24 14.43
C ALA A 39 -13.61 -6.56 15.55
N THR A 40 -14.26 -6.14 16.64
CA THR A 40 -13.63 -5.53 17.81
C THR A 40 -12.81 -6.55 18.60
N THR A 41 -13.28 -7.81 18.64
CA THR A 41 -12.62 -8.90 19.38
C THR A 41 -11.31 -9.32 18.70
N VAL A 42 -11.31 -9.53 17.38
CA VAL A 42 -10.08 -9.92 16.64
C VAL A 42 -9.01 -8.84 16.74
N HIS A 43 -9.38 -7.57 16.61
CA HIS A 43 -8.42 -6.47 16.73
C HIS A 43 -7.77 -6.44 18.12
N ARG A 44 -8.57 -6.59 19.18
CA ARG A 44 -8.08 -6.63 20.57
C ARG A 44 -7.14 -7.82 20.80
N ASP A 45 -7.49 -8.99 20.28
CA ASP A 45 -6.66 -10.19 20.42
C ASP A 45 -5.33 -10.05 19.66
N LEU A 46 -5.35 -9.45 18.46
CA LEU A 46 -4.12 -9.12 17.71
C LEU A 46 -3.24 -8.15 18.48
N VAL A 47 -3.81 -7.07 19.03
CA VAL A 47 -3.05 -6.10 19.84
C VAL A 47 -2.40 -6.81 21.03
N ARG A 48 -3.15 -7.65 21.76
CA ARG A 48 -2.63 -8.41 22.91
C ARG A 48 -1.52 -9.37 22.50
N ALA A 49 -1.67 -10.06 21.38
CA ALA A 49 -0.65 -10.95 20.85
C ALA A 49 0.61 -10.19 20.42
N MET A 50 0.46 -9.00 19.83
CA MET A 50 1.57 -8.13 19.45
C MET A 50 2.34 -7.61 20.66
N GLU A 51 1.66 -7.27 21.75
CA GLU A 51 2.29 -6.85 23.01
C GLU A 51 3.14 -7.96 23.65
N GLN A 52 2.76 -9.22 23.43
CA GLN A 52 3.45 -10.40 23.95
C GLN A 52 4.47 -10.99 22.97
N ALA A 53 4.56 -10.46 21.75
CA ALA A 53 5.39 -11.03 20.71
C ALA A 53 6.89 -10.82 21.01
N GLU A 54 7.66 -11.91 21.04
CA GLU A 54 9.10 -11.83 21.20
C GLU A 54 9.77 -11.30 19.91
N LEU A 55 10.49 -10.18 20.02
CA LEU A 55 11.31 -9.63 18.94
C LEU A 55 12.61 -10.43 18.81
N SER A 56 12.52 -11.65 18.29
CA SER A 56 13.61 -12.64 18.21
C SER A 56 14.85 -12.16 17.42
N THR A 57 14.68 -11.15 16.57
CA THR A 57 15.76 -10.52 15.79
C THR A 57 16.05 -9.08 16.23
N LEU A 58 15.76 -8.71 17.49
CA LEU A 58 16.17 -7.42 18.04
C LEU A 58 17.69 -7.35 18.18
N PHE A 59 18.30 -6.26 17.73
CA PHE A 59 19.73 -6.04 17.94
C PHE A 59 20.03 -5.74 19.42
N ARG A 60 20.95 -6.51 20.03
CA ARG A 60 21.38 -6.35 21.44
C ARG A 60 22.90 -6.20 21.61
N GLY A 61 23.64 -6.12 20.51
CA GLY A 61 25.10 -6.01 20.53
C GLY A 61 25.58 -4.58 20.78
N SER A 62 26.88 -4.45 21.06
CA SER A 62 27.57 -3.16 21.18
C SER A 62 28.77 -3.03 20.24
N MET A 63 29.08 -4.06 19.46
CA MET A 63 30.23 -4.12 18.56
C MET A 63 29.83 -4.18 17.09
N ALA A 64 30.72 -3.69 16.21
CA ALA A 64 30.48 -3.68 14.77
C ALA A 64 30.31 -5.09 14.18
N ASP A 65 31.08 -6.09 14.63
CA ASP A 65 30.96 -7.48 14.16
C ASP A 65 29.63 -8.13 14.56
N GLN A 66 29.13 -7.81 15.76
CA GLN A 66 27.82 -8.25 16.21
C GLN A 66 26.71 -7.61 15.36
N CYS A 67 26.85 -6.32 15.03
CA CYS A 67 25.91 -5.62 14.13
C CYS A 67 25.90 -6.25 12.73
N ARG A 68 27.07 -6.51 12.13
CA ARG A 68 27.18 -7.19 10.83
C ARG A 68 26.53 -8.58 10.84
N THR A 69 26.73 -9.34 11.91
CA THR A 69 26.11 -10.66 12.08
C THR A 69 24.59 -10.54 12.20
N TRP A 70 24.11 -9.60 13.02
CA TRP A 70 22.69 -9.30 13.16
C TRP A 70 22.04 -8.88 11.85
N GLN A 71 22.64 -7.96 11.09
CA GLN A 71 22.12 -7.51 9.79
C GLN A 71 21.90 -8.68 8.84
N ARG A 72 22.84 -9.63 8.80
CA ARG A 72 22.74 -10.83 7.94
C ARG A 72 21.55 -11.71 8.33
N VAL A 73 21.38 -11.96 9.63
CA VAL A 73 20.27 -12.78 10.16
C VAL A 73 18.93 -12.08 9.96
N PHE A 74 18.84 -10.80 10.33
CA PHE A 74 17.64 -9.99 10.17
C PHE A 74 17.22 -9.92 8.69
N HIS A 75 18.16 -9.66 7.78
CA HIS A 75 17.88 -9.59 6.34
C HIS A 75 17.43 -10.95 5.77
N ALA A 76 17.96 -12.07 6.26
CA ALA A 76 17.48 -13.40 5.88
C ALA A 76 16.03 -13.63 6.34
N ARG A 77 15.72 -13.30 7.61
CA ARG A 77 14.36 -13.45 8.14
C ARG A 77 13.37 -12.51 7.45
N LEU A 78 13.77 -11.27 7.16
CA LEU A 78 12.94 -10.32 6.43
C LEU A 78 12.59 -10.84 5.03
N ARG A 79 13.57 -11.37 4.28
CA ARG A 79 13.31 -11.95 2.95
C ARG A 79 12.39 -13.17 3.01
N GLU A 80 12.56 -14.03 4.00
CA GLU A 80 11.67 -15.17 4.23
C GLU A 80 10.22 -14.72 4.46
N LEU A 81 10.02 -13.73 5.34
CA LEU A 81 8.70 -13.21 5.70
C LEU A 81 8.02 -12.42 4.58
N LEU A 82 8.79 -11.70 3.76
CA LEU A 82 8.26 -11.00 2.58
C LEU A 82 7.84 -11.96 1.46
N GLY A 83 8.28 -13.22 1.50
CA GLY A 83 8.03 -14.20 0.45
C GLY A 83 8.79 -13.91 -0.84
N GLU A 84 8.33 -14.53 -1.94
CA GLU A 84 8.91 -14.33 -3.26
C GLU A 84 8.71 -12.87 -3.72
N SER A 85 9.80 -12.11 -3.67
CA SER A 85 9.83 -10.67 -3.93
C SER A 85 10.85 -10.30 -5.01
N THR A 86 11.07 -11.22 -5.97
CA THR A 86 12.01 -11.02 -7.06
C THR A 86 11.43 -10.01 -8.06
N PRO A 87 12.04 -8.83 -8.24
CA PRO A 87 11.58 -7.89 -9.24
C PRO A 87 11.78 -8.50 -10.64
N PRO A 88 10.95 -8.13 -11.63
CA PRO A 88 11.15 -8.58 -13.00
C PRO A 88 12.56 -8.22 -13.51
N PRO A 89 13.18 -9.12 -14.31
CA PRO A 89 14.57 -8.96 -14.73
C PRO A 89 14.76 -7.84 -15.77
N ARG A 90 13.68 -7.42 -16.43
CA ARG A 90 13.70 -6.39 -17.46
C ARG A 90 12.48 -5.51 -17.34
N TRP A 91 12.69 -4.22 -17.49
CA TRP A 91 11.64 -3.22 -17.56
C TRP A 91 11.76 -2.48 -18.89
N THR A 92 10.62 -2.28 -19.55
CA THR A 92 10.47 -1.30 -20.63
C THR A 92 10.02 0.01 -20.00
N ILE A 93 10.54 1.13 -20.50
CA ILE A 93 10.21 2.47 -19.99
C ILE A 93 9.51 3.22 -21.11
N ALA A 94 8.29 3.70 -20.84
CA ALA A 94 7.59 4.65 -21.69
C ALA A 94 7.62 6.04 -21.03
N GLU A 95 7.91 7.09 -21.79
CA GLU A 95 7.72 8.48 -21.34
C GLU A 95 6.27 8.87 -21.65
N GLU A 96 5.46 9.06 -20.61
CA GLU A 96 4.06 9.48 -20.72
C GLU A 96 3.98 11.00 -20.89
N SER A 97 4.80 11.74 -20.15
CA SER A 97 4.86 13.20 -20.30
C SER A 97 6.18 13.78 -19.79
N ARG A 98 6.42 15.04 -20.17
CA ARG A 98 7.57 15.82 -19.73
C ARG A 98 7.16 17.25 -19.45
N LYS A 99 7.68 17.80 -18.35
CA LYS A 99 7.50 19.20 -17.99
C LYS A 99 8.85 19.86 -17.66
N GLU A 100 9.09 21.01 -18.27
CA GLU A 100 10.24 21.86 -18.01
C GLU A 100 9.94 22.79 -16.81
N PHE A 101 10.85 22.82 -15.84
CA PHE A 101 10.85 23.77 -14.73
C PHE A 101 12.11 24.61 -14.78
N GLU A 102 12.19 25.67 -13.99
CA GLU A 102 13.36 26.57 -13.97
C GLU A 102 14.67 25.81 -13.73
N LYS A 103 14.69 24.89 -12.76
CA LYS A 103 15.91 24.21 -12.30
C LYS A 103 16.05 22.74 -12.74
N TYR A 104 14.95 22.12 -13.16
CA TYR A 104 14.93 20.70 -13.48
C TYR A 104 13.89 20.37 -14.56
N LYS A 105 13.93 19.14 -15.05
CA LYS A 105 12.92 18.54 -15.91
C LYS A 105 12.24 17.44 -15.12
N ARG A 106 10.90 17.40 -15.17
CA ARG A 106 10.13 16.27 -14.66
C ARG A 106 9.71 15.40 -15.83
N TYR A 107 10.00 14.12 -15.71
CA TYR A 107 9.50 13.07 -16.59
C TYR A 107 8.47 12.26 -15.83
N GLU A 108 7.35 12.00 -16.48
CA GLU A 108 6.36 11.05 -16.02
C GLU A 108 6.57 9.79 -16.88
N LEU A 109 7.00 8.72 -16.23
CA LEU A 109 7.42 7.49 -16.88
C LEU A 109 6.52 6.35 -16.45
N LEU A 110 6.27 5.40 -17.34
CA LEU A 110 5.60 4.15 -17.04
C LEU A 110 6.59 3.00 -17.23
N LEU A 111 6.91 2.31 -16.14
CA LEU A 111 7.75 1.11 -16.16
C LEU A 111 6.84 -0.10 -16.35
N GLN A 112 7.15 -0.92 -17.35
CA GLN A 112 6.34 -2.08 -17.72
C GLN A 112 7.21 -3.33 -17.77
N SER A 113 6.68 -4.46 -17.30
CA SER A 113 7.29 -5.77 -17.46
C SER A 113 6.21 -6.84 -17.62
N ALA A 114 6.51 -7.87 -18.40
CA ALA A 114 5.66 -9.05 -18.44
C ALA A 114 5.51 -9.66 -17.03
N GLY A 115 4.28 -10.04 -16.67
CA GLY A 115 3.97 -10.65 -15.38
C GLY A 115 3.97 -9.70 -14.17
N ALA A 116 4.20 -8.40 -14.36
CA ALA A 116 4.14 -7.41 -13.29
C ALA A 116 3.16 -6.28 -13.64
N PRO A 117 2.48 -5.67 -12.65
CA PRO A 117 1.74 -4.44 -12.85
C PRO A 117 2.65 -3.32 -13.37
N SER A 118 2.11 -2.45 -14.22
CA SER A 118 2.81 -1.24 -14.64
C SER A 118 3.07 -0.33 -13.44
N LEU A 119 4.27 0.21 -13.35
CA LEU A 119 4.72 1.08 -12.28
C LEU A 119 4.93 2.51 -12.81
N PRO A 120 4.04 3.47 -12.51
CA PRO A 120 4.27 4.87 -12.83
C PRO A 120 5.39 5.42 -11.94
N VAL A 121 6.30 6.24 -12.49
CA VAL A 121 7.36 6.93 -11.75
C VAL A 121 7.59 8.36 -12.22
N TYR A 122 8.03 9.20 -11.29
CA TYR A 122 8.55 10.53 -11.61
C TYR A 122 10.06 10.54 -11.52
N LEU A 123 10.69 11.01 -12.60
CA LEU A 123 12.13 11.26 -12.65
C LEU A 123 12.37 12.78 -12.72
N LEU A 124 13.12 13.29 -11.75
CA LEU A 124 13.52 14.69 -11.69
C LEU A 124 15.00 14.81 -12.05
N VAL A 125 15.27 15.42 -13.21
CA VAL A 125 16.63 15.60 -13.73
C VAL A 125 17.01 17.08 -13.64
N PRO A 126 18.05 17.45 -12.87
CA PRO A 126 18.48 18.84 -12.79
C PRO A 126 19.01 19.32 -14.15
N LYS A 127 18.78 20.61 -14.44
CA LYS A 127 19.35 21.24 -15.64
C LYS A 127 20.86 21.41 -15.46
N GLY A 128 21.59 21.38 -16.57
CA GLY A 128 23.04 21.54 -16.59
C GLY A 128 23.83 20.24 -16.56
N LEU A 129 23.18 19.08 -16.34
CA LEU A 129 23.77 17.78 -16.60
C LEU A 129 24.03 17.62 -18.11
N ARG A 130 25.30 17.45 -18.48
CA ARG A 130 25.69 17.21 -19.87
C ARG A 130 25.54 15.73 -20.23
N GLY A 131 25.36 15.44 -21.52
CA GLY A 131 25.28 14.06 -22.01
C GLY A 131 26.49 13.24 -21.55
N GLY A 132 26.23 12.08 -20.93
CA GLY A 132 27.25 11.19 -20.39
C GLY A 132 27.73 11.51 -18.96
N GLN A 133 27.32 12.64 -18.37
CA GLN A 133 27.58 12.91 -16.96
C GLN A 133 26.63 12.12 -16.06
N THR A 134 27.15 11.63 -14.94
CA THR A 134 26.38 10.99 -13.88
C THR A 134 26.22 11.95 -12.71
N ALA A 135 25.12 11.81 -11.98
CA ALA A 135 24.89 12.47 -10.70
C ALA A 135 24.38 11.43 -9.69
N PRO A 136 24.59 11.66 -8.38
CA PRO A 136 23.90 10.89 -7.34
C PRO A 136 22.40 10.86 -7.60
N ALA A 137 21.73 9.75 -7.31
CA ALA A 137 20.28 9.60 -7.39
C ALA A 137 19.72 9.23 -6.03
N VAL A 138 18.56 9.79 -5.68
CA VAL A 138 17.89 9.63 -4.39
C VAL A 138 16.52 9.05 -4.61
N LEU A 139 16.28 7.86 -4.06
CA LEU A 139 15.03 7.15 -4.20
C LEU A 139 14.01 7.56 -3.10
N CYS A 140 12.97 8.33 -3.44
CA CYS A 140 11.92 8.76 -2.51
C CYS A 140 10.64 7.95 -2.68
N VAL A 141 10.32 7.11 -1.69
CA VAL A 141 9.03 6.43 -1.55
C VAL A 141 8.11 7.31 -0.70
N HIS A 142 6.89 7.58 -1.16
CA HIS A 142 5.93 8.37 -0.38
C HIS A 142 5.20 7.51 0.65
N GLY A 143 4.75 8.14 1.74
CA GLY A 143 3.85 7.51 2.70
C GLY A 143 2.40 7.47 2.20
N HIS A 144 1.50 6.97 3.04
CA HIS A 144 0.06 7.07 2.78
C HIS A 144 -0.43 8.52 2.86
N GLY A 145 -1.33 8.90 1.96
CA GLY A 145 -1.95 10.22 1.97
C GLY A 145 -2.71 10.51 0.68
N PRO A 146 -3.62 11.49 0.69
CA PRO A 146 -4.52 11.78 -0.45
C PRO A 146 -3.76 12.27 -1.69
N PHE A 147 -2.51 12.70 -1.52
CA PHE A 147 -1.68 13.24 -2.59
C PHE A 147 -0.62 12.26 -3.10
N GLY A 148 -0.55 11.03 -2.57
CA GLY A 148 0.40 10.01 -3.04
C GLY A 148 1.80 10.55 -3.37
N HIS A 149 2.29 10.28 -4.57
CA HIS A 149 3.56 10.78 -5.11
C HIS A 149 3.53 12.26 -5.53
N ASP A 150 2.34 12.85 -5.73
CA ASP A 150 2.22 14.28 -5.97
C ASP A 150 2.69 15.06 -4.75
N ALA A 151 2.53 14.53 -3.53
CA ALA A 151 3.03 15.19 -2.33
C ALA A 151 4.54 15.47 -2.40
N THR A 152 5.32 14.50 -2.91
CA THR A 152 6.79 14.56 -2.94
C THR A 152 7.32 15.33 -4.14
N SER A 153 6.56 15.40 -5.23
CA SER A 153 6.96 16.05 -6.49
C SER A 153 6.49 17.50 -6.64
N ARG A 154 5.76 18.02 -5.64
CA ARG A 154 5.01 19.27 -5.73
C ARG A 154 5.51 20.27 -4.68
N ALA A 155 6.20 21.31 -5.15
CA ALA A 155 5.89 22.64 -4.64
C ALA A 155 4.42 22.92 -5.07
N ARG A 156 3.47 23.07 -4.13
CA ARG A 156 2.00 23.19 -4.29
C ARG A 156 1.47 23.92 -5.58
N PRO A 157 0.19 23.77 -6.04
CA PRO A 157 -0.66 22.57 -6.10
C PRO A 157 -1.43 22.34 -7.46
N HIS A 158 -1.52 21.10 -8.01
CA HIS A 158 -2.72 20.51 -8.70
C HIS A 158 -2.91 18.98 -8.40
N THR A 159 -4.15 18.48 -8.39
CA THR A 159 -4.65 17.13 -8.00
C THR A 159 -4.47 16.04 -9.08
N SER A 160 -4.10 14.79 -8.76
CA SER A 160 -5.00 13.60 -8.73
C SER A 160 -4.29 12.22 -8.66
N THR A 161 -4.90 11.30 -7.90
CA THR A 161 -5.05 9.83 -8.07
C THR A 161 -3.81 8.90 -8.12
N GLY A 162 -3.43 8.42 -6.93
CA GLY A 162 -3.48 6.99 -6.56
C GLY A 162 -2.66 5.97 -7.37
N GLY A 163 -1.36 5.90 -7.10
CA GLY A 163 -0.48 4.74 -7.38
C GLY A 163 0.72 4.76 -6.44
N THR A 164 1.20 3.61 -5.98
CA THR A 164 2.42 3.52 -5.15
C THR A 164 3.63 3.62 -6.05
N THR A 165 4.41 4.68 -5.87
CA THR A 165 5.47 5.08 -6.80
C THR A 165 6.71 5.55 -6.07
N ILE A 166 7.86 5.29 -6.68
CA ILE A 166 9.17 5.68 -6.19
C ILE A 166 9.73 6.85 -7.02
N THR A 167 10.19 7.91 -6.37
CA THR A 167 10.77 9.12 -6.99
C THR A 167 12.28 8.98 -7.05
N ALA A 168 12.96 9.43 -8.10
CA ALA A 168 14.43 9.57 -8.10
C ALA A 168 14.80 11.06 -8.19
N VAL A 169 15.45 11.63 -7.16
CA VAL A 169 15.98 13.01 -7.16
C VAL A 169 17.48 12.94 -7.32
N SER A 170 18.03 13.54 -8.37
CA SER A 170 19.48 13.64 -8.50
C SER A 170 19.98 14.98 -7.98
N SER A 171 20.82 14.95 -6.95
CA SER A 171 21.41 16.16 -6.35
C SER A 171 22.75 16.48 -7.02
N PRO A 172 22.99 17.72 -7.48
CA PRO A 172 24.33 18.13 -7.89
C PRO A 172 25.26 18.12 -6.67
N SER A 173 26.44 17.53 -6.84
CA SER A 173 27.47 17.53 -5.81
C SER A 173 28.08 18.92 -5.68
N GLU A 174 27.95 19.54 -4.52
CA GLU A 174 28.62 20.80 -4.20
C GLU A 174 30.07 20.47 -3.82
N VAL A 175 30.99 20.63 -4.77
CA VAL A 175 32.43 20.52 -4.52
C VAL A 175 32.88 21.80 -3.83
N THR A 176 33.02 21.74 -2.50
CA THR A 176 33.77 22.74 -1.73
C THR A 176 35.25 22.34 -1.74
N SER A 177 36.04 22.98 -2.62
CA SER A 177 37.50 22.92 -2.56
C SER A 177 38.00 23.76 -1.37
N PRO A 178 38.90 23.24 -0.52
CA PRO A 178 39.53 24.05 0.54
C PRO A 178 40.54 25.04 -0.06
N PRO A 179 40.78 26.20 0.58
CA PRO A 179 41.72 27.19 0.07
C PRO A 179 43.16 26.68 0.19
N HIS A 180 43.90 26.79 -0.91
CA HIS A 180 45.36 26.65 -0.95
C HIS A 180 45.99 27.65 0.04
N ARG A 181 46.74 27.14 1.02
CA ARG A 181 47.75 27.94 1.73
C ARG A 181 49.02 27.99 0.88
N ALA A 182 49.48 29.22 0.63
CA ALA A 182 50.85 29.53 0.23
C ALA A 182 51.78 29.44 1.44
#